data_AF-A0A8H7YTP1-F1
#
_entry.id   AF-A0A8H7YTP1-F1
#
_cell.length_a   1.000
_cell.length_b   1.000
_cell.length_c   1.000
_cell.angle_alpha   90.00
_cell.angle_beta   90.00
_cell.angle_gamma   90.00
#
_symmetry.space_group_name_H-M   'P 1'
#
loop_
_entity.id
_entity.type
_entity.pdbx_description
1 polymer ?
#
loop_
_entity_poly.entity_id
_entity_poly.type
_entity_poly.pdbx_seq_one_letter_code
_entity_poly.pdbx_strand_id
1 'polypeptide(L)' 'MGRALLMHDYSSVSKTCRYVTPAEAEAMRLASKHTSAPLSKISYPLFGDTSGDIGIAIVPRSSLDKTLDELR' A
#
# COMPACT_ATOMS: atom_id res chain seq x y z
N MET A 1 -21.18 -2.65 -1.31
CA MET A 1 -20.11 -3.12 -2.21
C MET A 1 -19.24 -1.93 -2.60
N GLY A 2 -18.04 -1.79 -2.04
CA GLY A 2 -17.07 -0.79 -2.48
C GLY A 2 -16.08 -1.40 -3.45
N ARG A 3 -15.84 -0.73 -4.57
CA ARG A 3 -14.75 -1.06 -5.49
C ARG A 3 -13.54 -0.24 -5.05
N ALA A 4 -12.40 -0.90 -4.88
CA ALA A 4 -11.13 -0.22 -4.70
C ALA A 4 -10.43 -0.17 -6.06
N LEU A 5 -9.94 1.01 -6.44
CA LEU A 5 -9.07 1.15 -7.60
C LEU A 5 -7.63 1.00 -7.10
N LEU A 6 -6.90 0.07 -7.72
CA LEU A 6 -5.48 -0.11 -7.49
C LEU A 6 -4.76 0.29 -8.79
N MET A 7 -4.05 1.41 -8.78
CA MET A 7 -3.23 1.81 -9.92
C MET A 7 -1.78 1.47 -9.63
N HIS A 8 -1.10 0.88 -10.60
CA HIS A 8 0.29 0.48 -10.49
C HIS A 8 1.09 1.26 -11.52
N ASP A 9 1.99 2.12 -11.08
CA ASP A 9 3.09 2.61 -11.89
C ASP A 9 4.37 1.84 -11.53
N TYR A 10 5.40 1.86 -12.38
CA TYR A 10 6.62 1.07 -12.17
C TYR A 10 7.31 1.28 -10.80
N SER A 11 6.98 2.33 -10.07
CA SER A 11 7.61 2.73 -8.80
C SER A 11 6.65 2.82 -7.60
N SER A 12 5.34 2.86 -7.85
CA SER A 12 4.33 3.18 -6.85
C SER A 12 3.00 2.50 -7.15
N VAL A 13 2.26 2.21 -6.10
CA VAL A 13 0.89 1.71 -6.16
C VAL A 13 0.01 2.72 -5.46
N SER A 14 -1.06 3.19 -6.11
CA SER A 14 -2.09 3.97 -5.44
C SER A 14 -3.31 3.11 -5.14
N LYS A 15 -3.89 3.30 -3.95
CA LYS A 15 -5.13 2.67 -3.53
C LYS A 15 -6.16 3.75 -3.27
N THR A 16 -7.19 3.78 -4.10
CA THR A 16 -8.29 4.74 -4.01
C THR A 16 -9.60 4.03 -3.68
N CYS A 17 -10.27 4.39 -2.59
CA CYS A 17 -11.59 3.86 -2.25
C CYS A 17 -12.30 4.70 -1.17
N ARG A 18 -13.63 4.53 -1.07
CA ARG A 18 -14.44 5.04 0.05
C ARG A 18 -14.01 4.53 1.43
N TYR A 19 -13.33 3.39 1.49
CA TYR A 19 -12.90 2.77 2.73
C TYR A 19 -11.43 3.02 3.08
N VAL A 20 -10.69 3.74 2.23
CA VAL A 20 -9.35 4.21 2.57
C VAL A 20 -9.53 5.37 3.52
N THR A 21 -9.08 5.19 4.77
CA THR A 21 -9.28 6.15 5.85
C THR A 21 -7.93 6.66 6.38
N PRO A 22 -7.91 7.81 7.08
CA PRO A 22 -6.71 8.28 7.77
C PRO A 22 -6.09 7.23 8.71
N ALA A 23 -6.93 6.39 9.34
CA ALA A 23 -6.46 5.33 10.23
C ALA A 23 -5.61 4.27 9.50
N GLU A 24 -5.98 3.90 8.26
CA GLU A 24 -5.18 2.98 7.44
C GLU A 24 -3.80 3.57 7.14
N ALA A 25 -3.77 4.85 6.76
CA ALA A 25 -2.51 5.52 6.45
C ALA A 25 -1.59 5.65 7.68
N GLU A 26 -2.14 6.03 8.83
CA GLU A 26 -1.37 6.13 10.07
C GLU A 26 -0.90 4.75 10.57
N ALA A 27 -1.71 3.70 10.43
CA ALA A 27 -1.30 2.34 10.76
C ALA A 27 -0.08 1.89 9.93
N MET A 28 -0.07 2.17 8.62
CA MET A 28 1.08 1.88 7.76
C MET A 28 2.31 2.71 8.14
N ARG A 29 2.15 3.99 8.47
CA ARG A 29 3.24 4.85 8.93
C ARG A 29 3.86 4.31 10.22
N LEU A 30 3.02 3.99 11.21
CA LEU A 30 3.45 3.40 12.47
C LEU A 30 4.17 2.08 12.25
N ALA A 31 3.59 1.18 11.45
CA ALA A 31 4.23 -0.09 11.10
C ALA A 31 5.62 0.14 10.50
N SER A 32 5.75 1.02 9.51
CA SER A 32 7.04 1.33 8.87
C SER A 32 8.09 1.93 9.81
N LYS A 33 7.65 2.63 10.86
CA LYS A 33 8.53 3.26 11.86
C LYS A 33 8.99 2.30 12.94
N HIS A 34 8.12 1.36 13.33
CA HIS A 34 8.31 0.51 14.49
C HIS A 34 8.71 -0.94 14.16
N THR A 35 8.88 -1.26 12.87
CA THR A 35 9.39 -2.55 12.42
C THR A 35 10.71 -2.41 11.67
N SER A 36 11.57 -3.42 11.79
CA SER A 36 12.75 -3.57 10.93
C SER A 36 12.42 -4.31 9.63
N ALA A 37 11.17 -4.78 9.47
CA ALA A 37 10.73 -5.41 8.23
C ALA A 37 10.73 -4.40 7.07
N PRO A 38 11.11 -4.83 5.85
CA PRO A 38 11.11 -3.99 4.67
C PRO A 38 9.67 -3.75 4.20
N LEU A 39 8.98 -2.81 4.84
CA LEU A 39 7.61 -2.43 4.49
C LEU A 39 7.60 -1.27 3.48
N SER A 40 6.60 -1.29 2.60
CA SER A 40 6.26 -0.16 1.76
C SER A 40 5.90 1.07 2.60
N LYS A 41 6.38 2.23 2.16
CA LYS A 41 6.09 3.52 2.79
C LYS A 41 4.97 4.22 2.06
N ILE A 42 4.20 5.03 2.78
CA ILE A 42 3.23 5.94 2.16
C ILE A 42 3.97 7.11 1.54
N SER A 43 3.77 7.30 0.24
CA SER A 43 4.29 8.43 -0.53
C SER A 43 3.42 9.66 -0.34
N TYR A 44 2.09 9.49 -0.39
CA TYR A 44 1.14 10.57 -0.16
C TYR A 44 -0.19 10.01 0.37
N PRO A 45 -0.89 10.75 1.25
CA PRO A 45 -2.30 10.53 1.54
C PRO A 45 -3.17 11.71 1.07
N LEU A 46 -4.28 11.41 0.41
CA LEU A 46 -5.33 12.36 0.03
C LEU A 46 -6.67 11.85 0.57
N PHE A 47 -7.30 12.62 1.45
CA PHE A 47 -8.61 12.26 2.01
C PHE A 47 -9.62 13.34 1.66
N GLY A 48 -10.73 12.93 1.03
CA GLY A 48 -11.91 13.75 0.85
C GLY A 48 -13.08 13.21 1.66
N ASP A 49 -14.19 13.94 1.65
CA ASP A 49 -15.36 13.67 2.52
C ASP A 49 -15.97 12.26 2.33
N THR A 50 -15.78 11.65 1.17
CA THR A 50 -16.39 10.36 0.83
C THR A 50 -15.39 9.29 0.37
N SER A 51 -14.11 9.63 0.24
CA SER A 51 -13.09 8.73 -0.28
C SER A 51 -11.68 9.12 0.13
N GLY A 52 -10.81 8.12 0.26
CA GLY A 52 -9.38 8.29 0.39
C GLY A 52 -8.63 7.75 -0.82
N ASP A 53 -7.48 8.35 -1.07
CA ASP A 53 -6.43 7.86 -1.96
C ASP A 53 -5.10 7.85 -1.21
N ILE A 54 -4.38 6.73 -1.25
CA ILE A 54 -3.05 6.63 -0.68
C ILE A 54 -2.08 6.11 -1.74
N GLY A 55 -0.98 6.82 -1.93
CA GLY A 55 0.17 6.36 -2.71
C GLY A 55 1.11 5.56 -1.82
N ILE A 56 1.54 4.40 -2.31
CA ILE A 56 2.37 3.43 -1.62
C ILE A 56 3.60 3.16 -2.48
N ALA A 57 4.80 3.39 -1.94
CA ALA A 57 6.04 3.09 -2.63
C ALA A 57 6.24 1.56 -2.77
N ILE A 58 6.59 1.10 -3.97
CA ILE A 58 6.90 -0.31 -4.19
C ILE A 58 8.27 -0.60 -3.59
N VAL A 59 8.34 -1.61 -2.72
CA VAL A 59 9.62 -2.19 -2.29
C VAL A 59 9.99 -3.26 -3.31
N PRO A 60 11.07 -3.11 -4.09
CA PRO A 60 11.46 -4.11 -5.08
C PRO A 60 11.92 -5.39 -4.37
N ARG A 61 11.00 -6.33 -4.23
CA ARG A 61 11.22 -7.70 -3.76
C ARG A 61 10.26 -8.64 -4.48
N SER A 62 10.70 -9.87 -4.68
CA SER A 62 9.87 -10.94 -5.23
C SER A 62 8.67 -11.17 -4.31
N SER A 63 7.48 -11.23 -4.89
CA SER A 63 6.31 -11.70 -4.15
C SER A 63 6.56 -13.13 -3.70
N LEU A 64 6.22 -13.47 -2.45
CA LEU A 64 6.42 -14.80 -1.88
C LEU A 64 5.85 -15.91 -2.78
N ASP A 65 4.74 -15.62 -3.47
CA ASP A 65 4.09 -16.52 -4.42
C ASP A 65 5.00 -16.95 -5.58
N LYS A 66 5.85 -16.04 -6.08
CA LYS A 66 6.79 -16.34 -7.17
C LYS A 66 8.01 -17.11 -6.67
N THR A 67 8.48 -16.79 -5.47
CA THR A 67 9.65 -17.44 -4.87
C THR A 67 9.35 -18.88 -4.43
N LEU A 68 8.11 -19.18 -4.05
CA LEU A 68 7.72 -20.54 -3.63
C LEU A 68 7.61 -21.51 -4.81
N ASP A 69 7.24 -21.02 -6.00
CA ASP A 69 7.20 -21.82 -7.23
C ASP A 69 8.60 -22.11 -7.80
N GLU A 70 9.58 -21.23 -7.59
CA GLU A 70 10.99 -21.48 -7.96
C GLU A 70 11.71 -22.47 -7.01
N LEU A 71 11.11 -22.75 -5.86
CA LEU A 71 11.64 -23.70 -4.85
C LEU A 71 10.98 -25.09 -4.94
N ARG A 72 10.16 -25.34 -5.96
CA ARG A 72 9.55 -26.65 -6.28
C ARG A 72 10.21 -27.28 -7.51
#